data_AF-A0A3B4EW38-F1
#
_entry.id   AF-A0A3B4EW38-F1
#
_cell.length_a   1.000
_cell.length_b   1.000
_cell.length_c   1.000
_cell.angle_alpha   90.00
_cell.angle_beta   90.00
_cell.angle_gamma   90.00
#
_symmetry.space_group_name_H-M   'P 1'
#
loop_
_entity.id
_entity.type
_entity.pdbx_description
1 polymer ?
#
loop_
_entity_poly.entity_id
_entity_poly.type
_entity_poly.pdbx_seq_one_letter_code
_entity_poly.pdbx_strand_id
1 'polypeptide(L)'
;MIPTFTNCALATAAAMVFLMCGLLEVSQAGVVGDFNHAERCKDSLFMGTPPRGYLSNSFKKICQRYEDKPRYVTLYDSHKHVPIYSAYTFKKSDGEKKVDFPWMFEPQLASEKSSSNMEPFPQSANMHMNFEDSQAVLEDYADVVQYERGQLNPDEHQADPLDKASTYTLTNVVPQIREFNMAPQQLLPRQSLCDHRGHHFWTHDPSQQPGPGHQNKIA
;
A
#
# COMPACT_ATOMS: atom_id res chain seq x y z
N MET A 1 10.69 65.16 -9.70
CA MET A 1 10.89 63.75 -10.11
C MET A 1 10.21 62.89 -9.06
N ILE A 2 9.00 62.40 -9.34
CA ILE A 2 8.23 61.57 -8.41
C ILE A 2 8.57 60.12 -8.75
N PRO A 3 9.20 59.33 -7.86
CA PRO A 3 9.47 57.94 -8.15
C PRO A 3 8.16 57.16 -8.09
N THR A 4 7.92 56.38 -9.13
CA THR A 4 6.75 55.54 -9.34
C THR A 4 6.69 54.43 -8.28
N PHE A 5 5.73 54.51 -7.36
CA PHE A 5 5.42 53.50 -6.33
C PHE A 5 4.84 52.19 -6.90
N THR A 6 4.65 52.10 -8.22
CA THR A 6 3.97 51.00 -8.91
C THR A 6 4.77 49.70 -8.92
N ASN A 7 6.11 49.75 -8.90
CA ASN A 7 6.96 48.56 -9.03
C ASN A 7 7.03 47.71 -7.75
N CYS A 8 6.81 48.30 -6.57
CA CYS A 8 6.91 47.59 -5.29
C CYS A 8 5.66 46.72 -5.04
N ALA A 9 4.47 47.22 -5.40
CA ALA A 9 3.21 46.50 -5.26
C ALA A 9 3.11 45.25 -6.17
N LEU A 10 3.71 45.31 -7.36
CA LEU A 10 3.79 44.16 -8.28
C LEU A 10 4.73 43.07 -7.75
N ALA A 11 5.87 43.46 -7.17
CA ALA A 11 6.83 42.52 -6.60
C ALA A 11 6.29 41.82 -5.34
N THR A 12 5.56 42.54 -4.48
CA THR A 12 4.93 41.96 -3.28
C THR A 12 3.75 41.05 -3.63
N ALA A 13 2.93 41.42 -4.63
CA ALA A 13 1.85 40.56 -5.12
C ALA A 13 2.39 39.26 -5.74
N ALA A 14 3.47 39.33 -6.54
CA ALA A 14 4.11 38.15 -7.11
C ALA A 14 4.67 37.23 -6.02
N ALA A 15 5.36 37.78 -5.02
CA ALA A 15 5.90 37.00 -3.89
C ALA A 15 4.80 36.29 -3.08
N MET A 16 3.67 36.96 -2.85
CA MET A 16 2.50 36.36 -2.18
C MET A 16 1.87 35.24 -3.01
N VAL A 17 1.80 35.38 -4.34
CA VAL A 17 1.31 34.31 -5.24
C VAL A 17 2.26 33.10 -5.24
N PHE A 18 3.57 33.30 -5.21
CA PHE A 18 4.54 32.19 -5.09
C PHE A 18 4.46 31.50 -3.73
N LEU A 19 4.28 32.26 -2.63
CA LEU A 19 4.13 31.71 -1.29
C LEU A 19 2.81 30.93 -1.14
N MET A 20 1.71 31.42 -1.74
CA MET A 20 0.42 30.74 -1.77
C MET A 20 0.40 29.53 -2.71
N CYS A 21 1.13 29.56 -3.84
CA CYS A 21 1.31 28.38 -4.70
C CYS A 21 2.15 27.29 -4.02
N GLY A 22 3.11 27.66 -3.17
CA GLY A 22 3.91 26.71 -2.38
C GLY A 22 3.15 26.05 -1.22
N LEU A 23 1.97 26.57 -0.85
CA LEU A 23 1.08 26.03 0.18
C LEU A 23 -0.08 25.23 -0.42
N LEU A 24 -0.13 25.04 -1.74
CA LEU A 24 -1.03 24.06 -2.32
C LEU A 24 -0.51 22.69 -1.89
N GLU A 25 -1.16 22.09 -0.89
CA GLU A 25 -1.03 20.66 -0.63
C GLU A 25 -1.36 19.95 -1.94
N VAL A 26 -0.32 19.50 -2.64
CA VAL A 26 -0.47 18.64 -3.80
C VAL A 26 -1.13 17.39 -3.26
N SER A 27 -2.42 17.22 -3.50
CA SER A 27 -3.13 16.00 -3.20
C SER A 27 -2.45 14.90 -4.02
N GLN A 28 -1.55 14.16 -3.37
CA GLN A 28 -0.84 13.10 -4.05
C GLN A 28 -1.85 12.01 -4.39
N ALA A 29 -2.05 11.77 -5.69
CA ALA A 29 -2.87 10.67 -6.17
C ALA A 29 -2.35 9.35 -5.58
N GLY A 30 -3.24 8.56 -5.01
CA GLY A 30 -2.89 7.21 -4.54
C GLY A 30 -2.76 6.23 -5.70
N VAL A 31 -3.55 6.34 -6.78
CA VAL A 31 -3.21 5.68 -8.06
C VAL A 31 -2.11 6.48 -8.75
N VAL A 32 -0.91 5.91 -8.80
CA VAL A 32 0.29 6.57 -9.32
C VAL A 32 0.63 6.08 -10.73
N GLY A 33 1.26 6.93 -11.55
CA GLY A 33 1.75 6.51 -12.87
C GLY A 33 2.89 5.50 -12.78
N ASP A 34 3.77 5.69 -11.80
CA ASP A 34 4.96 4.87 -11.55
C ASP A 34 5.29 4.88 -10.05
N PHE A 35 5.52 3.70 -9.47
CA PHE A 35 5.92 3.58 -8.07
C PHE A 35 7.30 4.20 -7.79
N ASN A 36 8.23 4.23 -8.76
CA ASN A 36 9.57 4.79 -8.53
C ASN A 36 9.55 6.28 -8.15
N HIS A 37 8.50 6.97 -8.59
CA HIS A 37 8.29 8.41 -8.43
C HIS A 37 7.24 8.74 -7.36
N ALA A 38 6.67 7.74 -6.69
CA ALA A 38 5.70 7.91 -5.61
C ALA A 38 6.42 8.08 -4.27
N GLU A 39 6.45 9.32 -3.78
CA GLU A 39 7.16 9.70 -2.55
C GLU A 39 6.64 8.89 -1.34
N ARG A 40 7.56 8.32 -0.55
CA ARG A 40 7.32 7.40 0.58
C ARG A 40 6.63 6.08 0.22
N CYS A 41 5.75 6.02 -0.79
CA CYS A 41 5.11 4.78 -1.24
C CYS A 41 6.14 3.76 -1.75
N LYS A 42 7.14 4.23 -2.50
CA LYS A 42 8.25 3.39 -3.00
C LYS A 42 9.06 2.74 -1.89
N ASP A 43 9.03 3.28 -0.67
CA ASP A 43 9.75 2.72 0.47
C ASP A 43 9.18 1.36 0.88
N SER A 44 8.01 0.98 0.37
CA SER A 44 7.43 -0.35 0.55
C SER A 44 8.04 -1.39 -0.39
N LEU A 45 8.65 -0.96 -1.50
CA LEU A 45 9.33 -1.83 -2.46
C LEU A 45 10.74 -2.18 -2.01
N PHE A 46 11.18 -3.38 -2.38
CA PHE A 46 12.57 -3.79 -2.21
C PHE A 46 13.48 -2.84 -2.99
N MET A 47 14.38 -2.16 -2.27
CA MET A 47 15.27 -1.12 -2.83
C MET A 47 14.53 -0.05 -3.65
N GLY A 48 13.25 0.22 -3.33
CA GLY A 48 12.45 1.19 -4.08
C GLY A 48 12.09 0.77 -5.51
N THR A 49 12.33 -0.49 -5.89
CA THR A 49 12.23 -0.96 -7.28
C THR A 49 11.05 -1.94 -7.45
N PRO A 50 10.11 -1.67 -8.38
CA PRO A 50 9.03 -2.60 -8.72
C PRO A 50 9.54 -3.93 -9.32
N PRO A 51 8.87 -5.06 -9.05
CA PRO A 51 9.13 -6.32 -9.76
C PRO A 51 9.01 -6.16 -11.27
N ARG A 52 9.92 -6.81 -12.01
CA ARG A 52 9.89 -6.83 -13.48
C ARG A 52 8.92 -7.91 -13.99
N GLY A 53 8.36 -7.71 -15.18
CA GLY A 53 7.51 -8.70 -15.87
C GLY A 53 6.03 -8.33 -15.94
N TYR A 54 5.57 -7.37 -15.14
CA TYR A 54 4.21 -6.84 -15.19
C TYR A 54 4.17 -5.56 -16.03
N LEU A 55 3.96 -5.72 -17.34
CA LEU A 55 4.08 -4.63 -18.32
C LEU A 55 2.72 -4.07 -18.78
N SER A 56 1.60 -4.58 -18.27
CA SER A 56 0.29 -4.08 -18.71
C SER A 56 0.05 -2.68 -18.16
N ASN A 57 -0.25 -1.74 -19.06
CA ASN A 57 -0.70 -0.39 -18.70
C ASN A 57 -2.14 -0.38 -18.14
N SER A 58 -2.88 -1.49 -18.23
CA SER A 58 -4.21 -1.60 -17.64
C SER A 58 -4.18 -1.74 -16.12
N PHE A 59 -3.05 -2.17 -15.55
CA PHE A 59 -2.93 -2.36 -14.11
C PHE A 59 -2.85 -1.01 -13.39
N LYS A 60 -3.55 -0.92 -12.27
CA LYS A 60 -3.54 0.23 -11.38
C LYS A 60 -2.41 0.06 -10.37
N LYS A 61 -1.54 1.06 -10.30
CA LYS A 61 -0.45 1.11 -9.31
C LYS A 61 -0.95 1.92 -8.12
N ILE A 62 -1.38 1.24 -7.08
CA ILE A 62 -2.01 1.86 -5.92
C ILE A 62 -0.95 2.05 -4.84
N CYS A 63 -0.69 3.30 -4.46
CA CYS A 63 -0.12 3.65 -3.18
C CYS A 63 -1.24 3.65 -2.15
N GLN A 64 -1.21 2.64 -1.29
CA GLN A 64 -2.22 2.39 -0.28
C GLN A 64 -2.03 3.40 0.85
N ARG A 65 -3.02 4.27 1.07
CA ARG A 65 -2.96 5.32 2.09
C ARG A 65 -4.06 5.17 3.11
N TYR A 66 -3.71 5.36 4.38
CA TYR A 66 -4.65 5.36 5.48
C TYR A 66 -4.23 6.39 6.51
N GLU A 67 -5.17 7.25 6.93
CA GLU A 67 -4.91 8.44 7.76
C GLU A 67 -3.84 9.35 7.13
N ASP A 68 -3.99 9.63 5.84
CA ASP A 68 -3.11 10.45 4.98
C ASP A 68 -1.66 9.98 4.88
N LYS A 69 -1.36 8.79 5.41
CA LYS A 69 -0.02 8.21 5.41
C LYS A 69 0.06 7.08 4.39
N PRO A 70 1.09 7.07 3.52
CA PRO A 70 1.45 5.90 2.71
C PRO A 70 1.77 4.71 3.62
N ARG A 71 1.19 3.54 3.32
CA ARG A 71 1.33 2.32 4.13
C ARG A 71 2.07 1.22 3.39
N TYR A 72 1.64 0.92 2.17
CA TYR A 72 2.23 -0.09 1.28
C TYR A 72 1.84 0.20 -0.18
N VAL A 73 2.25 -0.65 -1.12
CA VAL A 73 1.82 -0.54 -2.51
C VAL A 73 1.17 -1.84 -2.99
N THR A 74 0.25 -1.69 -3.93
CA THR A 74 -0.44 -2.80 -4.59
C THR A 74 -0.47 -2.55 -6.09
N LEU A 75 -0.05 -3.54 -6.88
CA LEU A 75 -0.36 -3.57 -8.31
C LEU A 75 -1.67 -4.32 -8.51
N TYR A 76 -2.66 -3.69 -9.12
CA TYR A 76 -4.04 -4.17 -9.13
C TYR A 76 -4.58 -4.33 -10.56
N ASP A 77 -5.28 -5.43 -10.82
CA ASP A 77 -6.00 -5.66 -12.07
C ASP A 77 -7.48 -5.31 -11.88
N SER A 78 -7.87 -4.11 -12.30
CA SER A 78 -9.25 -3.62 -12.21
C SER A 78 -10.22 -4.35 -13.15
N HIS A 79 -9.76 -5.17 -14.09
CA HIS A 79 -10.67 -5.98 -14.92
C HIS A 79 -11.01 -7.32 -14.26
N LYS A 80 -10.09 -7.84 -13.45
CA LYS A 80 -10.28 -9.11 -12.71
C LYS A 80 -10.61 -8.88 -11.24
N HIS A 81 -10.62 -7.63 -10.80
CA HIS A 81 -10.80 -7.22 -9.42
C HIS A 81 -9.83 -7.85 -8.42
N VAL A 82 -8.62 -8.21 -8.86
CA VAL A 82 -7.63 -8.88 -8.01
C VAL A 82 -6.30 -8.13 -7.99
N PRO A 83 -5.61 -8.10 -6.84
CA PRO A 83 -4.22 -7.68 -6.80
C PRO A 83 -3.32 -8.70 -7.49
N ILE A 84 -2.37 -8.18 -8.25
CA ILE A 84 -1.29 -8.95 -8.87
C ILE A 84 -0.17 -9.18 -7.85
N TYR A 85 0.20 -8.14 -7.11
CA TYR A 85 1.10 -8.23 -5.95
C TYR A 85 0.86 -7.07 -4.98
N SER A 86 1.28 -7.26 -3.73
CA SER A 86 1.43 -6.18 -2.75
C SER A 86 2.87 -6.18 -2.24
N ALA A 87 3.49 -5.01 -2.14
CA ALA A 87 4.84 -4.88 -1.58
C ALA A 87 4.79 -4.03 -0.32
N TYR A 88 5.38 -4.55 0.75
CA TYR A 88 5.34 -3.96 2.09
C TYR A 88 6.61 -4.28 2.87
N THR A 89 6.85 -3.49 3.92
CA THR A 89 7.89 -3.77 4.90
C THR A 89 7.31 -4.62 6.01
N PHE A 90 7.97 -5.75 6.32
CA PHE A 90 7.63 -6.56 7.48
C PHE A 90 7.98 -5.81 8.77
N LYS A 91 6.97 -5.50 9.59
CA LYS A 91 7.12 -4.85 10.90
C LYS A 91 6.86 -5.90 11.96
N LYS A 92 7.94 -6.47 12.49
CA LYS A 92 7.92 -7.53 13.52
C LYS A 92 6.81 -7.29 14.55
N SER A 93 5.74 -8.09 14.47
CA SER A 93 4.58 -8.01 15.36
C SER A 93 4.64 -9.12 16.41
N ASP A 94 3.71 -9.05 17.38
CA ASP A 94 3.37 -10.15 18.29
C ASP A 94 2.75 -11.37 17.57
N GLY A 95 2.41 -11.23 16.29
CA GLY A 95 1.70 -12.22 15.50
C GLY A 95 0.19 -12.22 15.75
N GLU A 96 -0.33 -11.25 16.51
CA GLU A 96 -1.76 -11.16 16.79
C GLU A 96 -2.51 -10.52 15.62
N LYS A 97 -3.54 -11.22 15.16
CA LYS A 97 -4.53 -10.71 14.22
C LYS A 97 -5.49 -9.76 14.93
N LYS A 98 -5.85 -8.65 14.29
CA LYS A 98 -6.86 -7.72 14.82
C LYS A 98 -8.15 -7.88 14.02
N VAL A 99 -9.16 -8.48 14.63
CA VAL A 99 -10.39 -8.91 13.92
C VAL A 99 -11.43 -7.80 13.73
N ASP A 100 -11.22 -6.63 14.33
CA ASP A 100 -12.28 -5.62 14.51
C ASP A 100 -12.22 -4.45 13.50
N PHE A 101 -11.35 -4.51 12.49
CA PHE A 101 -11.26 -3.46 11.48
C PHE A 101 -12.32 -3.64 10.38
N PRO A 102 -13.03 -2.57 9.96
CA PRO A 102 -13.94 -2.65 8.84
C PRO A 102 -13.15 -2.87 7.54
N TRP A 103 -13.76 -3.61 6.60
CA TRP A 103 -13.25 -3.70 5.24
C TRP A 103 -13.40 -2.35 4.53
N MET A 104 -12.39 -2.00 3.75
CA MET A 104 -12.26 -0.72 3.08
C MET A 104 -12.13 -0.89 1.56
N PHE A 105 -12.54 0.16 0.84
CA PHE A 105 -12.39 0.31 -0.60
C PHE A 105 -11.43 1.46 -0.92
N GLU A 106 -10.99 1.52 -2.18
CA GLU A 106 -10.18 2.63 -2.70
C GLU A 106 -11.07 3.61 -3.48
N PRO A 107 -11.44 4.78 -2.93
CA PRO A 107 -12.34 5.73 -3.60
C PRO A 107 -11.83 6.20 -4.96
N GLN A 108 -10.51 6.31 -5.06
CA GLN A 108 -9.80 6.73 -6.27
C GLN A 108 -9.84 5.75 -7.45
N LEU A 109 -10.20 4.48 -7.21
CA LEU A 109 -10.42 3.53 -8.30
C LEU A 109 -11.75 3.79 -9.02
N ALA A 110 -12.76 4.25 -8.28
CA ALA A 110 -14.07 4.59 -8.83
C ALA A 110 -14.10 5.98 -9.47
N SER A 111 -13.33 6.93 -8.95
CA SER A 111 -13.24 8.28 -9.51
C SER A 111 -11.90 8.94 -9.20
N GLU A 112 -11.23 9.49 -10.22
CA GLU A 112 -9.94 10.19 -10.08
C GLU A 112 -10.00 11.43 -9.17
N LYS A 113 -11.20 11.99 -8.96
CA LYS A 113 -11.42 13.16 -8.08
C LYS A 113 -11.63 12.77 -6.61
N SER A 114 -11.74 11.49 -6.31
CA SER A 114 -12.00 11.00 -4.97
C SER A 114 -10.75 11.04 -4.09
N SER A 115 -10.96 10.84 -2.78
CA SER A 115 -9.88 10.72 -1.80
C SER A 115 -8.84 9.68 -2.20
N SER A 116 -7.58 9.96 -1.85
CA SER A 116 -6.49 8.99 -1.99
C SER A 116 -6.36 8.04 -0.81
N ASN A 117 -7.15 8.25 0.25
CA ASN A 117 -7.20 7.36 1.40
C ASN A 117 -8.25 6.29 1.19
N MET A 118 -7.92 5.07 1.62
CA MET A 118 -8.91 4.00 1.74
C MET A 118 -9.98 4.37 2.76
N GLU A 119 -11.21 3.97 2.48
CA GLU A 119 -12.39 4.32 3.28
C GLU A 119 -13.23 3.06 3.58
N PRO A 120 -13.88 2.96 4.76
CA PRO A 120 -14.78 1.85 5.06
C PRO A 120 -15.92 1.75 4.05
N PHE A 121 -16.29 0.53 3.65
CA PHE A 121 -17.49 0.36 2.83
C PHE A 121 -18.72 0.95 3.53
N PRO A 122 -19.59 1.68 2.80
CA PRO A 122 -20.79 2.25 3.38
C PRO A 122 -21.73 1.13 3.88
N GLN A 123 -22.29 1.30 5.08
CA GLN A 123 -23.15 0.29 5.70
C GLN A 123 -24.57 0.25 5.08
N SER A 124 -24.93 1.22 4.23
CA SER A 124 -26.26 1.32 3.64
C SER A 124 -26.27 0.81 2.19
N ALA A 125 -27.06 -0.23 1.94
CA ALA A 125 -27.27 -0.84 0.62
C ALA A 125 -27.84 0.11 -0.46
N ASN A 126 -28.25 1.32 -0.07
CA ASN A 126 -28.82 2.33 -0.98
C ASN A 126 -27.77 3.29 -1.56
N MET A 127 -26.52 3.23 -1.12
CA MET A 127 -25.40 3.87 -1.83
C MET A 127 -24.89 2.90 -2.89
N HIS A 128 -25.63 2.76 -3.99
CA HIS A 128 -25.13 2.11 -5.20
C HIS A 128 -24.05 3.02 -5.79
N MET A 129 -22.86 2.93 -5.22
CA MET A 129 -21.67 3.50 -5.79
C MET A 129 -21.18 2.49 -6.83
N ASN A 130 -20.79 2.95 -8.02
CA ASN A 130 -20.29 2.08 -9.09
C ASN A 130 -18.86 1.57 -8.79
N PHE A 131 -18.64 1.02 -7.60
CA PHE A 131 -17.37 0.42 -7.20
C PHE A 131 -17.13 -0.88 -7.98
N GLU A 132 -18.21 -1.64 -8.22
CA GLU A 132 -18.24 -2.91 -8.93
C GLU A 132 -17.64 -2.85 -10.34
N ASP A 133 -17.53 -1.67 -10.95
CA ASP A 133 -16.92 -1.53 -12.27
C ASP A 133 -15.37 -1.46 -12.22
N SER A 134 -14.80 -1.23 -11.04
CA SER A 134 -13.40 -0.81 -10.89
C SER A 134 -12.61 -1.62 -9.86
N GLN A 135 -13.28 -2.24 -8.89
CA GLN A 135 -12.66 -2.99 -7.81
C GLN A 135 -13.61 -4.04 -7.23
N ALA A 136 -13.04 -4.96 -6.46
CA ALA A 136 -13.82 -5.96 -5.74
C ALA A 136 -14.71 -5.31 -4.66
N VAL A 137 -15.89 -5.88 -4.46
CA VAL A 137 -16.83 -5.53 -3.40
C VAL A 137 -16.99 -6.69 -2.41
N LEU A 138 -17.68 -6.46 -1.29
CA LEU A 138 -17.83 -7.48 -0.23
C LEU A 138 -18.59 -8.70 -0.72
N GLU A 139 -19.55 -8.46 -1.62
CA GLU A 139 -20.43 -9.43 -2.27
C GLU A 139 -19.65 -10.39 -3.17
N ASP A 140 -18.53 -9.97 -3.79
CA ASP A 140 -17.66 -10.85 -4.59
C ASP A 140 -17.05 -11.99 -3.76
N TYR A 141 -16.98 -11.81 -2.44
CA TYR A 141 -16.48 -12.78 -1.47
C TYR A 141 -17.58 -13.36 -0.58
N ALA A 142 -18.86 -13.01 -0.84
CA ALA A 142 -19.99 -13.61 -0.15
C ALA A 142 -20.27 -15.02 -0.72
N ASP A 143 -20.90 -15.87 0.09
CA ASP A 143 -21.50 -17.14 -0.34
C ASP A 143 -20.58 -18.22 -0.95
N VAL A 144 -19.25 -18.07 -0.82
CA VAL A 144 -18.26 -19.08 -1.23
C VAL A 144 -17.76 -19.91 -0.04
N VAL A 145 -18.16 -21.18 0.02
CA VAL A 145 -17.77 -22.12 1.10
C VAL A 145 -16.30 -22.55 0.98
N GLN A 146 -15.72 -22.53 -0.21
CA GLN A 146 -14.37 -23.06 -0.46
C GLN A 146 -13.25 -22.01 -0.34
N TYR A 147 -13.60 -20.72 -0.32
CA TYR A 147 -12.65 -19.62 -0.36
C TYR A 147 -12.75 -18.73 0.87
N GLU A 148 -11.63 -18.10 1.20
CA GLU A 148 -11.45 -17.07 2.21
C GLU A 148 -10.72 -15.87 1.60
N ARG A 149 -10.78 -14.74 2.31
CA ARG A 149 -10.07 -13.50 1.94
C ARG A 149 -8.60 -13.62 2.33
N GLY A 150 -7.73 -14.01 1.40
CA GLY A 150 -6.29 -14.12 1.62
C GLY A 150 -5.59 -12.78 1.39
N GLN A 151 -5.06 -12.16 2.45
CA GLN A 151 -4.35 -10.88 2.35
C GLN A 151 -2.92 -11.08 1.81
N LEU A 152 -2.53 -10.31 0.79
CA LEU A 152 -1.15 -10.32 0.27
C LEU A 152 -0.17 -9.60 1.20
N ASN A 153 -0.62 -8.51 1.85
CA ASN A 153 0.01 -7.89 3.01
C ASN A 153 -0.79 -8.30 4.26
N PRO A 154 -0.35 -9.32 5.02
CA PRO A 154 -1.06 -9.81 6.20
C PRO A 154 -0.98 -8.83 7.37
N ASP A 155 -2.05 -8.72 8.16
CA ASP A 155 -2.06 -7.86 9.35
C ASP A 155 -1.08 -8.35 10.43
N GLU A 156 -0.77 -9.65 10.44
CA GLU A 156 0.20 -10.28 11.32
C GLU A 156 1.63 -9.85 10.97
N HIS A 157 1.86 -9.24 9.81
CA HIS A 157 3.15 -8.68 9.43
C HIS A 157 3.30 -7.19 9.81
N GLN A 158 2.25 -6.59 10.38
CA GLN A 158 2.22 -5.19 10.79
C GLN A 158 2.20 -5.07 12.32
N ALA A 159 2.88 -4.05 12.86
CA ALA A 159 3.01 -3.85 14.30
C ALA A 159 2.07 -2.76 14.85
N ASP A 160 1.98 -1.62 14.16
CA ASP A 160 1.13 -0.50 14.58
C ASP A 160 -0.36 -0.77 14.24
N PRO A 161 -1.31 -0.41 15.11
CA PRO A 161 -2.73 -0.60 14.84
C PRO A 161 -3.23 0.02 13.53
N LEU A 162 -2.73 1.21 13.13
CA LEU A 162 -3.14 1.85 11.87
C LEU A 162 -2.50 1.17 10.66
N ASP A 163 -1.30 0.60 10.82
CA ASP A 163 -0.70 -0.23 9.77
C ASP A 163 -1.48 -1.53 9.58
N LYS A 164 -1.88 -2.18 10.68
CA LYS A 164 -2.77 -3.35 10.64
C LYS A 164 -4.10 -3.01 9.98
N ALA A 165 -4.75 -1.93 10.40
CA ALA A 165 -6.02 -1.45 9.81
C ALA A 165 -5.89 -1.27 8.29
N SER A 166 -4.79 -0.68 7.82
CA SER A 166 -4.59 -0.43 6.39
C SER A 166 -4.51 -1.68 5.51
N THR A 167 -4.32 -2.87 6.10
CA THR A 167 -4.31 -4.14 5.36
C THR A 167 -5.73 -4.63 4.99
N TYR A 168 -6.77 -4.08 5.61
CA TYR A 168 -8.17 -4.48 5.44
C TYR A 168 -8.84 -3.82 4.22
N THR A 169 -8.18 -3.84 3.07
CA THR A 169 -8.73 -3.40 1.79
C THR A 169 -8.95 -4.60 0.86
N LEU A 170 -10.01 -4.58 0.06
CA LEU A 170 -10.22 -5.67 -0.92
C LEU A 170 -9.22 -5.63 -2.08
N THR A 171 -8.58 -4.47 -2.31
CA THR A 171 -7.44 -4.36 -3.22
C THR A 171 -6.19 -5.08 -2.71
N ASN A 172 -6.14 -5.52 -1.45
CA ASN A 172 -5.06 -6.32 -0.88
C ASN A 172 -5.43 -7.81 -0.72
N VAL A 173 -6.57 -8.25 -1.26
CA VAL A 173 -7.11 -9.60 -1.03
C VAL A 173 -7.20 -10.40 -2.32
N VAL A 174 -6.85 -11.69 -2.23
CA VAL A 174 -7.13 -12.70 -3.25
C VAL A 174 -8.05 -13.80 -2.70
N PRO A 175 -8.86 -14.47 -3.55
CA PRO A 175 -9.56 -15.68 -3.15
C PRO A 175 -8.56 -16.78 -2.81
N GLN A 176 -8.55 -17.22 -1.56
CA GLN A 176 -7.64 -18.25 -1.06
C GLN A 176 -8.44 -19.48 -0.63
N ILE A 177 -8.03 -20.67 -1.09
CA ILE A 177 -8.67 -21.93 -0.73
C ILE A 177 -8.49 -22.17 0.77
N ARG A 178 -9.57 -22.50 1.49
CA ARG A 178 -9.55 -22.64 2.97
C ARG A 178 -8.55 -23.68 3.47
N GLU A 179 -8.43 -24.79 2.76
CA GLU A 179 -7.50 -25.87 3.10
C GLU A 179 -6.03 -25.43 3.01
N PHE A 180 -5.74 -24.37 2.26
CA PHE A 180 -4.40 -23.81 2.12
C PHE A 180 -3.94 -23.07 3.39
N ASN A 181 -4.89 -22.59 4.20
CA ASN A 181 -4.62 -21.98 5.52
C ASN A 181 -4.21 -23.01 6.58
N MET A 182 -4.34 -24.31 6.29
CA MET A 182 -3.91 -25.41 7.17
C MET A 182 -2.47 -25.88 6.89
N ALA A 183 -1.83 -25.40 5.82
CA ALA A 183 -0.50 -25.83 5.38
C ALA A 183 0.61 -24.79 5.72
N PRO A 184 1.92 -25.16 5.66
CA PRO A 184 3.06 -24.36 6.16
C PRO A 184 3.35 -23.02 5.46
N GLN A 185 2.42 -22.46 4.69
CA GLN A 185 2.66 -21.23 3.95
C GLN A 185 2.56 -19.98 4.82
N GLN A 186 1.87 -20.04 5.95
CA GLN A 186 2.05 -19.05 7.03
C GLN A 186 3.44 -19.12 7.67
N LEU A 187 4.12 -20.28 7.56
CA LEU A 187 5.47 -20.48 8.04
C LEU A 187 6.54 -20.08 7.02
N LEU A 188 6.26 -20.02 5.71
CA LEU A 188 7.28 -19.70 4.70
C LEU A 188 7.81 -18.25 4.80
N PRO A 189 6.96 -17.20 4.87
CA PRO A 189 7.42 -15.84 5.16
C PRO A 189 8.04 -15.79 6.56
N ARG A 190 7.41 -16.40 7.56
CA ARG A 190 7.93 -16.42 8.95
C ARG A 190 9.31 -17.05 9.07
N GLN A 191 9.58 -18.17 8.41
CA GLN A 191 10.87 -18.86 8.43
C GLN A 191 11.91 -18.08 7.66
N SER A 192 11.64 -17.67 6.42
CA SER A 192 12.59 -16.84 5.64
C SER A 192 12.93 -15.50 6.31
N LEU A 193 11.99 -14.90 7.06
CA LEU A 193 12.24 -13.70 7.87
C LEU A 193 13.01 -13.97 9.17
N CYS A 194 12.87 -15.16 9.78
CA CYS A 194 13.55 -15.53 11.03
C CYS A 194 14.92 -16.19 10.81
N ASP A 195 15.14 -16.86 9.68
CA ASP A 195 16.31 -17.74 9.43
C ASP A 195 17.60 -16.97 9.06
N HIS A 196 17.57 -15.64 9.08
CA HIS A 196 18.79 -14.82 9.05
C HIS A 196 19.50 -14.72 10.40
N ARG A 197 19.08 -15.50 11.41
CA ARG A 197 19.73 -15.54 12.72
C ARG A 197 20.26 -16.93 13.05
N GLY A 198 21.42 -17.24 12.47
CA GLY A 198 22.48 -18.05 13.08
C GLY A 198 22.14 -19.48 13.46
N HIS A 199 22.30 -20.41 12.52
CA HIS A 199 22.71 -21.77 12.85
C HIS A 199 23.93 -22.17 12.03
N HIS A 200 25.04 -22.37 12.77
CA HIS A 200 26.29 -22.92 12.28
C HIS A 200 26.06 -24.32 11.71
N PHE A 201 26.07 -24.43 10.38
CA PHE A 201 26.45 -25.66 9.71
C PHE A 201 27.27 -25.28 8.49
N TRP A 202 28.57 -25.07 8.73
CA TRP A 202 29.74 -25.28 7.86
C TRP A 202 30.90 -24.57 8.57
N THR A 203 31.74 -25.34 9.25
CA THR A 203 33.08 -24.90 9.65
C THR A 203 33.87 -24.60 8.38
N HIS A 204 34.35 -23.36 8.20
CA HIS A 204 35.74 -23.03 7.82
C HIS A 204 35.99 -21.50 7.76
N ASP A 205 37.03 -21.10 8.50
CA ASP A 205 37.91 -19.91 8.46
C ASP A 205 37.38 -18.48 8.77
N PRO A 206 37.86 -17.83 9.87
CA PRO A 206 37.46 -16.49 10.28
C PRO A 206 38.47 -15.42 9.82
N SER A 207 38.13 -14.69 8.77
CA SER A 207 38.63 -13.31 8.65
C SER A 207 37.65 -12.45 7.85
N GLN A 208 37.15 -11.41 8.54
CA GLN A 208 36.49 -10.17 8.08
C GLN A 208 35.02 -10.01 8.50
N GLN A 209 34.81 -9.21 9.57
CA GLN A 209 33.56 -8.56 9.97
C GLN A 209 33.48 -7.11 9.38
N PRO A 210 32.47 -6.25 9.68
CA PRO A 210 31.08 -6.25 9.16
C PRO A 210 30.60 -4.83 8.71
N GLY A 211 29.39 -4.70 8.12
CA GLY A 211 28.72 -3.41 7.80
C GLY A 211 27.22 -3.57 7.44
N PRO A 212 26.35 -2.53 7.57
CA PRO A 212 25.12 -2.62 8.38
C PRO A 212 23.81 -2.95 7.64
N GLY A 213 22.92 -3.69 8.35
CA GLY A 213 21.47 -3.49 8.40
C GLY A 213 20.62 -3.92 7.19
N HIS A 214 20.31 -5.21 7.06
CA HIS A 214 19.26 -5.69 6.14
C HIS A 214 17.85 -5.50 6.73
N GLN A 215 17.02 -4.70 6.06
CA GLN A 215 15.57 -4.68 6.25
C GLN A 215 14.93 -5.60 5.20
N ASN A 216 14.21 -6.63 5.66
CA ASN A 216 13.56 -7.61 4.80
C ASN A 216 12.22 -7.06 4.29
N LYS A 217 12.11 -6.87 2.97
CA LYS A 217 10.88 -6.49 2.27
C LYS A 217 10.41 -7.67 1.41
N ILE A 218 9.10 -7.85 1.29
CA ILE A 218 8.48 -8.96 0.54
C ILE A 218 7.88 -8.39 -0.75
N ALA A 219 8.10 -9.08 -1.87
CA ALA A 219 7.62 -8.72 -3.21
C ALA A 219 6.54 -9.70 -3.68
#